data_AF-A0A507FKB9-F1
#
_entry.id   AF-A0A507FKB9-F1
#
_cell.length_a   1.000
_cell.length_b   1.000
_cell.length_c   1.000
_cell.angle_alpha   90.00
_cell.angle_beta   90.00
_cell.angle_gamma   90.00
#
_symmetry.space_group_name_H-M   'P 1'
#
loop_
_entity.id
_entity.type
_entity.pdbx_description
1 polymer ?
#
loop_
_entity_poly.entity_id
_entity_poly.type
_entity_poly.pdbx_seq_one_letter_code
_entity_poly.pdbx_strand_id
1 'polypeptide(L)'
;MNFTSVNLVEGSNVTASSFDSIGPKCRGGVCRPVQISTAGGNVYDDNSFWQSMFDPGCSNQWIQSAWKSNSSIQEILIAYGTLEAKSNATASLAQILLNPNTANAIDITGRIHCAAMNISNVGMLARLDTCRIDTPVDGINSIRFTWNLTDLRTVNASVFRGCQMNVNEIVINSVNHTSTETRSEEAKDLATPFAGMNTQIIGAIVVAIVLCTIGICYAVYRAFGRFQPRDEKLVSDERRGSEDSRASAESI
;
A
#
# COMPACT_ATOMS: atom_id res chain seq x y z
N MET A 1 26.01 5.50 -17.85
CA MET A 1 24.58 5.90 -17.83
C MET A 1 24.32 6.54 -16.50
N ASN A 2 23.79 7.76 -16.45
CA ASN A 2 23.40 8.40 -15.20
C ASN A 2 21.99 7.94 -14.84
N PHE A 3 21.85 7.26 -13.70
CA PHE A 3 20.56 6.91 -13.15
C PHE A 3 20.13 8.05 -12.23
N THR A 4 19.03 8.73 -12.57
CA THR A 4 18.34 9.61 -11.63
C THR A 4 17.41 8.74 -10.80
N SER A 5 17.77 8.48 -9.54
CA SER A 5 16.89 7.80 -8.58
C SER A 5 15.80 8.76 -8.13
N VAL A 6 14.53 8.37 -8.30
CA VAL A 6 13.38 9.09 -7.74
C VAL A 6 12.85 8.27 -6.58
N ASN A 7 12.63 8.91 -5.42
CA ASN A 7 11.95 8.27 -4.30
C ASN A 7 10.44 8.20 -4.59
N LEU A 8 9.93 7.01 -4.90
CA LEU A 8 8.52 6.83 -5.25
C LEU A 8 7.54 7.01 -4.09
N VAL A 9 8.04 7.03 -2.85
CA VAL A 9 7.20 7.25 -1.66
C VAL A 9 6.85 8.74 -1.51
N GLU A 10 7.73 9.64 -1.95
CA GLU A 10 7.50 11.08 -1.93
C GLU A 10 6.34 11.45 -2.87
N GLY A 11 5.33 12.15 -2.34
CA GLY A 11 4.12 12.52 -3.09
C GLY A 11 3.18 11.35 -3.41
N SER A 12 3.45 10.14 -2.92
CA SER A 12 2.55 8.98 -3.04
C SER A 12 1.38 9.03 -2.05
N ASN A 13 0.33 8.26 -2.34
CA ASN A 13 -0.73 7.98 -1.38
C ASN A 13 -0.28 6.82 -0.47
N VAL A 14 0.04 7.13 0.79
CA VAL A 14 0.51 6.16 1.77
C VAL A 14 -0.62 5.78 2.73
N THR A 15 -0.89 4.48 2.85
CA THR A 15 -1.85 3.89 3.79
C THR A 15 -1.19 2.80 4.62
N ALA A 16 -1.80 2.42 5.75
CA ALA A 16 -1.31 1.34 6.61
C ALA A 16 -2.46 0.56 7.25
N SER A 17 -2.14 -0.60 7.82
CA SER A 17 -3.08 -1.44 8.58
C SER A 17 -3.72 -0.70 9.75
N SER A 18 -2.91 0.06 10.49
CA SER A 18 -3.31 0.84 11.65
C SER A 18 -2.32 1.97 11.86
N PHE A 19 -2.64 2.92 12.74
CA PHE A 19 -1.67 3.88 13.24
C PHE A 19 -2.02 4.32 14.65
N ASP A 20 -0.99 4.68 15.42
CA ASP A 20 -1.13 5.23 16.76
C ASP A 20 -1.49 6.71 16.70
N SER A 21 -2.63 7.08 17.30
CA SER A 21 -3.14 8.45 17.35
C SER A 21 -2.98 9.13 18.71
N ILE A 22 -2.32 8.48 19.65
CA ILE A 22 -2.16 8.96 21.03
C ILE A 22 -0.71 8.87 21.54
N GLY A 23 0.21 8.33 20.72
CA GLY A 23 1.60 8.15 21.07
C GLY A 23 2.33 9.48 21.38
N PRO A 24 3.09 9.58 22.48
CA PRO A 24 3.72 10.82 22.93
C PRO A 24 4.83 11.34 22.01
N LYS A 25 5.39 10.49 21.14
CA LYS A 25 6.45 10.85 20.17
C LYS A 25 5.95 11.14 18.77
N CYS A 26 4.64 11.09 18.55
CA CYS A 26 4.08 11.37 17.25
C CYS A 26 4.02 12.88 16.98
N ARG A 27 4.45 13.36 15.81
CA ARG A 27 4.35 14.79 15.44
C ARG A 27 2.89 15.24 15.44
N GLY A 28 2.57 16.21 16.30
CA GLY A 28 1.19 16.66 16.51
C GLY A 28 0.28 15.63 17.19
N GLY A 29 0.87 14.64 17.88
CA GLY A 29 0.17 13.58 18.59
C GLY A 29 -0.30 12.40 17.73
N VAL A 30 0.01 12.35 16.42
CA VAL A 30 -0.45 11.26 15.53
C VAL A 30 0.66 10.75 14.61
N CYS A 31 0.95 9.44 14.66
CA CYS A 31 2.00 8.77 13.88
C CYS A 31 1.43 8.20 12.58
N ARG A 32 1.03 9.08 11.67
CA ARG A 32 0.29 8.73 10.45
C ARG A 32 1.19 8.10 9.38
N PRO A 33 0.65 7.21 8.53
CA PRO A 33 1.41 6.59 7.44
C PRO A 33 2.07 7.61 6.51
N VAL A 34 1.41 8.73 6.22
CA VAL A 34 1.93 9.79 5.34
C VAL A 34 3.23 10.42 5.83
N GLN A 35 3.59 10.29 7.11
CA GLN A 35 4.81 10.91 7.63
C GLN A 35 6.08 10.26 7.08
N ILE A 36 6.04 8.97 6.70
CA ILE A 36 7.19 8.25 6.14
C ILE A 36 7.64 8.78 4.76
N SER A 37 6.81 9.61 4.11
CA SER A 37 7.11 10.23 2.81
C SER A 37 7.66 11.66 2.93
N THR A 38 7.71 12.22 4.14
CA THR A 38 7.96 13.65 4.37
C THR A 38 9.36 13.97 4.88
N ALA A 39 10.19 12.97 5.18
CA ALA A 39 11.51 13.17 5.76
C ALA A 39 12.50 13.89 4.83
N GLY A 40 12.18 14.06 3.54
CA GLY A 40 13.07 14.74 2.58
C GLY A 40 14.45 14.09 2.48
N GLY A 41 14.55 12.79 2.79
CA GLY A 41 15.82 12.05 2.87
C GLY A 41 16.60 12.23 4.18
N ASN A 42 16.06 12.93 5.18
CA ASN A 42 16.65 12.96 6.51
C ASN A 42 16.11 11.80 7.37
N VAL A 43 16.73 10.63 7.19
CA VAL A 43 16.45 9.39 7.94
C VAL A 43 16.53 9.58 9.47
N TYR A 44 17.05 10.70 9.96
CA TYR A 44 17.21 11.02 11.38
C TYR A 44 16.22 12.08 11.90
N ASP A 45 15.15 12.42 11.18
CA ASP A 45 14.12 13.31 11.72
C ASP A 45 13.19 12.55 12.69
N ASP A 46 13.19 13.00 13.94
CA ASP A 46 12.43 12.42 15.07
C ASP A 46 10.92 12.60 14.95
N ASN A 47 10.46 13.40 13.98
CA ASN A 47 9.08 13.86 13.89
C ASN A 47 8.32 13.27 12.70
N SER A 48 8.89 12.30 11.98
CA SER A 48 8.34 11.85 10.70
C SER A 48 8.21 10.32 10.56
N PHE A 49 7.85 9.62 11.63
CA PHE A 49 7.64 8.17 11.59
C PHE A 49 6.16 7.75 11.65
N TRP A 50 5.87 6.61 11.04
CA TRP A 50 4.65 5.86 11.26
C TRP A 50 4.85 4.87 12.40
N GLN A 51 3.83 4.75 13.25
CA GLN A 51 3.76 3.75 14.30
C GLN A 51 2.40 3.08 14.23
N SER A 52 2.37 1.74 14.19
CA SER A 52 1.11 0.99 14.23
C SER A 52 0.40 1.19 15.57
N MET A 53 -0.89 0.91 15.63
CA MET A 53 -1.57 0.78 16.92
C MET A 53 -0.96 -0.41 17.70
N PHE A 54 -0.98 -0.33 19.03
CA PHE A 54 -0.62 -1.46 19.88
C PHE A 54 -1.60 -2.61 19.68
N ASP A 55 -1.08 -3.80 19.37
CA ASP A 55 -1.89 -4.99 19.09
C ASP A 55 -1.52 -6.17 20.02
N PRO A 56 -2.40 -6.52 20.98
CA PRO A 56 -2.22 -7.70 21.84
C PRO A 56 -2.18 -9.03 21.08
N GLY A 57 -2.81 -9.10 19.91
CA GLY A 57 -2.85 -10.29 19.04
C GLY A 57 -1.65 -10.41 18.11
N CYS A 58 -0.79 -9.39 18.04
CA CYS A 58 0.38 -9.36 17.16
C CYS A 58 0.05 -9.68 15.70
N SER A 59 -1.05 -9.14 15.20
CA SER A 59 -1.44 -9.26 13.80
C SER A 59 -0.37 -8.62 12.90
N ASN A 60 -0.24 -9.15 11.69
CA ASN A 60 0.63 -8.57 10.68
C ASN A 60 0.28 -7.10 10.47
N GLN A 61 1.31 -6.25 10.49
CA GLN A 61 1.16 -4.83 10.16
C GLN A 61 1.66 -4.59 8.76
N TRP A 62 1.05 -3.66 8.05
CA TRP A 62 1.45 -3.35 6.69
C TRP A 62 1.42 -1.86 6.40
N ILE A 63 2.28 -1.42 5.50
CA ILE A 63 2.25 -0.11 4.86
C ILE A 63 2.14 -0.33 3.36
N GLN A 64 1.32 0.48 2.69
CA GLN A 64 1.23 0.53 1.25
C GLN A 64 1.48 1.96 0.76
N SER A 65 2.30 2.08 -0.28
CA SER A 65 2.44 3.30 -1.06
C SER A 65 1.90 3.07 -2.47
N ALA A 66 1.15 4.04 -2.99
CA ALA A 66 0.63 4.03 -4.35
C ALA A 66 0.87 5.40 -5.02
N TRP A 67 1.39 5.37 -6.25
CA TRP A 67 1.72 6.55 -7.04
C TRP A 67 1.07 6.47 -8.42
N LYS A 68 1.07 7.59 -9.16
CA LYS A 68 0.27 7.72 -10.39
C LYS A 68 0.93 7.12 -11.63
N SER A 69 2.26 7.17 -11.71
CA SER A 69 3.03 6.76 -12.88
C SER A 69 3.54 5.33 -12.75
N ASN A 70 3.61 4.58 -13.83
CA ASN A 70 4.34 3.32 -13.81
C ASN A 70 5.83 3.57 -13.60
N SER A 71 6.49 2.71 -12.84
CA SER A 71 7.92 2.82 -12.53
C SER A 71 8.58 1.44 -12.51
N SER A 72 9.90 1.45 -12.68
CA SER A 72 10.75 0.28 -12.50
C SER A 72 11.48 0.40 -11.17
N ILE A 73 11.28 -0.54 -10.26
CA ILE A 73 11.89 -0.50 -8.92
C ILE A 73 13.18 -1.29 -8.93
N GLN A 74 14.24 -0.74 -8.34
CA GLN A 74 15.54 -1.40 -8.23
C GLN A 74 15.97 -1.62 -6.78
N GLU A 75 15.80 -0.60 -5.94
CA GLU A 75 16.28 -0.60 -4.56
C GLU A 75 15.24 -0.01 -3.63
N ILE A 76 15.14 -0.60 -2.44
CA ILE A 76 14.24 -0.20 -1.38
C ILE A 76 15.08 -0.04 -0.12
N LEU A 77 14.89 1.07 0.59
CA LEU A 77 15.47 1.30 1.90
C LEU A 77 14.34 1.50 2.91
N ILE A 78 14.44 0.83 4.05
CA ILE A 78 13.48 0.92 5.14
C ILE A 78 14.24 1.24 6.42
N ALA A 79 13.94 2.40 7.00
CA ALA A 79 14.49 2.83 8.28
C ALA A 79 13.46 2.58 9.38
N TYR A 80 13.84 1.81 10.39
CA TYR A 80 12.99 1.47 11.52
C TYR A 80 13.32 2.35 12.73
N GLY A 81 12.27 2.90 13.35
CA GLY A 81 12.38 3.69 14.57
C GLY A 81 12.54 2.82 15.81
N THR A 82 13.11 3.38 16.89
CA THR A 82 13.09 2.73 18.21
C THR A 82 11.69 2.82 18.83
N LEU A 83 11.15 1.70 19.31
CA LEU A 83 10.03 1.71 20.26
C LEU A 83 10.62 1.96 21.66
N GLU A 84 10.25 3.04 22.33
CA GLU A 84 10.65 3.24 23.72
C GLU A 84 10.12 2.07 24.57
N ALA A 85 11.05 1.36 25.21
CA ALA A 85 10.87 0.24 26.15
C ALA A 85 10.77 -1.20 25.61
N LYS A 86 10.31 -1.53 24.40
CA LYS A 86 10.32 -2.94 23.91
C LYS A 86 10.38 -3.01 22.38
N SER A 87 11.58 -2.86 21.83
CA SER A 87 11.82 -3.03 20.40
C SER A 87 11.95 -4.52 20.05
N ASN A 88 11.06 -5.02 19.20
CA ASN A 88 11.36 -6.20 18.38
C ASN A 88 12.13 -5.75 17.14
N ALA A 89 13.40 -5.36 17.32
CA ALA A 89 14.31 -5.11 16.20
C ALA A 89 14.49 -6.35 15.30
N THR A 90 13.96 -7.52 15.71
CA THR A 90 13.93 -8.76 14.93
C THR A 90 12.65 -8.97 14.13
N ALA A 91 11.69 -8.03 14.12
CA ALA A 91 10.55 -8.11 13.22
C ALA A 91 11.06 -8.22 11.78
N SER A 92 10.82 -9.38 11.16
CA SER A 92 11.26 -9.64 9.79
C SER A 92 10.23 -9.09 8.82
N LEU A 93 10.70 -8.37 7.81
CA LEU A 93 9.91 -8.12 6.61
C LEU A 93 9.41 -9.47 6.08
N ALA A 94 8.10 -9.67 6.13
CA ALA A 94 7.49 -10.96 5.86
C ALA A 94 7.01 -11.09 4.42
N GLN A 95 6.60 -9.96 3.82
CA GLN A 95 6.13 -9.93 2.45
C GLN A 95 6.32 -8.57 1.79
N ILE A 96 6.64 -8.58 0.50
CA ILE A 96 6.58 -7.42 -0.38
C ILE A 96 5.71 -7.75 -1.60
N LEU A 97 4.58 -7.06 -1.72
CA LEU A 97 3.66 -7.20 -2.85
C LEU A 97 3.69 -5.96 -3.74
N LEU A 98 3.90 -6.15 -5.04
CA LEU A 98 3.74 -5.12 -6.05
C LEU A 98 2.31 -5.14 -6.60
N ASN A 99 1.76 -3.96 -6.87
CA ASN A 99 0.40 -3.77 -7.38
C ASN A 99 -0.68 -4.56 -6.58
N PRO A 100 -0.67 -4.51 -5.23
CA PRO A 100 -1.45 -5.41 -4.36
C PRO A 100 -2.97 -5.32 -4.51
N ASN A 101 -3.49 -4.22 -5.08
CA ASN A 101 -4.93 -3.99 -5.27
C ASN A 101 -5.38 -4.25 -6.72
N THR A 102 -4.56 -4.95 -7.51
CA THR A 102 -4.88 -5.32 -8.90
C THR A 102 -5.05 -6.82 -9.04
N ALA A 103 -5.64 -7.27 -10.15
CA ALA A 103 -5.70 -8.70 -10.48
C ALA A 103 -4.32 -9.35 -10.68
N ASN A 104 -3.28 -8.53 -10.88
CA ASN A 104 -1.91 -8.95 -11.16
C ASN A 104 -0.97 -8.57 -10.01
N ALA A 105 -1.37 -8.82 -8.76
CA ALA A 105 -0.49 -8.65 -7.62
C ALA A 105 0.73 -9.58 -7.76
N ILE A 106 1.95 -9.04 -7.60
CA ILE A 106 3.20 -9.80 -7.75
C ILE A 106 3.89 -9.85 -6.40
N ASP A 107 4.08 -11.06 -5.87
CA ASP A 107 4.91 -11.27 -4.68
C ASP A 107 6.38 -11.33 -5.09
N ILE A 108 7.19 -10.38 -4.60
CA ILE A 108 8.63 -10.31 -4.87
C ILE A 108 9.49 -10.67 -3.66
N THR A 109 8.89 -11.20 -2.59
CA THR A 109 9.59 -11.49 -1.33
C THR A 109 10.80 -12.40 -1.54
N GLY A 110 10.65 -13.43 -2.38
CA GLY A 110 11.74 -14.36 -2.72
C GLY A 110 12.72 -13.86 -3.79
N ARG A 111 12.55 -12.64 -4.30
CA ARG A 111 13.37 -12.01 -5.35
C ARG A 111 14.12 -10.77 -4.87
N ILE A 112 14.13 -10.57 -3.55
CA ILE A 112 14.76 -9.43 -2.92
C ILE A 112 15.86 -9.87 -1.98
N HIS A 113 16.99 -9.20 -2.05
CA HIS A 113 18.12 -9.40 -1.14
C HIS A 113 18.23 -8.18 -0.24
N CYS A 114 17.95 -8.37 1.05
CA CYS A 114 18.04 -7.32 2.05
C CYS A 114 19.30 -7.49 2.90
N ALA A 115 20.05 -6.42 3.06
CA ALA A 115 21.08 -6.27 4.08
C ALA A 115 20.51 -5.43 5.23
N ALA A 116 20.55 -5.98 6.45
CA ALA A 116 20.13 -5.29 7.66
C ALA A 116 21.34 -4.71 8.40
N MET A 117 21.25 -3.46 8.81
CA MET A 117 22.24 -2.77 9.63
C MET A 117 21.56 -2.27 10.91
N ASN A 118 22.02 -2.73 12.07
CA ASN A 118 21.59 -2.19 13.35
C ASN A 118 22.35 -0.89 13.62
N ILE A 119 21.63 0.17 14.01
CA ILE A 119 22.21 1.47 14.28
C ILE A 119 22.32 1.62 15.80
N SER A 120 23.54 1.78 16.31
CA SER A 120 23.82 1.90 17.75
C SER A 120 23.52 3.28 18.33
N ASN A 121 22.98 4.21 17.54
CA ASN A 121 22.72 5.57 17.97
C ASN A 121 21.43 5.60 18.82
N VAL A 122 21.60 5.89 20.10
CA VAL A 122 20.62 5.63 21.15
C VAL A 122 19.54 6.70 21.13
N GLY A 123 18.42 6.43 20.47
CA GLY A 123 17.18 7.19 20.71
C GLY A 123 16.15 7.25 19.59
N MET A 124 16.54 6.94 18.34
CA MET A 124 15.75 7.34 17.16
C MET A 124 15.64 6.23 16.12
N LEU A 125 16.78 5.77 15.58
CA LEU A 125 16.85 4.68 14.61
C LEU A 125 17.35 3.40 15.26
N ALA A 126 16.61 2.32 15.10
CA ALA A 126 17.01 1.01 15.60
C ALA A 126 17.75 0.19 14.53
N ARG A 127 17.25 0.26 13.28
CA ARG A 127 17.66 -0.64 12.21
C ARG A 127 17.40 -0.01 10.85
N LEU A 128 18.27 -0.29 9.89
CA LEU A 128 18.14 0.10 8.50
C LEU A 128 18.24 -1.15 7.63
N ASP A 129 17.23 -1.39 6.81
CA ASP A 129 17.24 -2.45 5.82
C ASP A 129 17.41 -1.85 4.42
N THR A 130 18.40 -2.32 3.68
CA THR A 130 18.62 -1.98 2.27
C THR A 130 18.37 -3.23 1.43
N CYS A 131 17.35 -3.20 0.60
CA CYS A 131 16.89 -4.31 -0.21
C CYS A 131 17.07 -4.02 -1.69
N ARG A 132 17.63 -4.98 -2.44
CA ARG A 132 17.78 -4.92 -3.90
C ARG A 132 16.97 -6.01 -4.58
N ILE A 133 16.31 -5.67 -5.67
CA ILE A 133 15.53 -6.61 -6.48
C ILE A 133 16.46 -7.19 -7.56
N ASP A 134 16.50 -8.52 -7.68
CA ASP A 134 17.38 -9.22 -8.64
C ASP A 134 17.13 -8.80 -10.09
N THR A 135 15.85 -8.70 -10.44
CA THR A 135 15.40 -8.31 -11.77
C THR A 135 14.41 -7.16 -11.61
N PRO A 136 14.69 -5.97 -12.18
CA PRO A 136 13.75 -4.86 -12.16
C PRO A 136 12.37 -5.30 -12.65
N VAL A 137 11.33 -4.85 -11.97
CA VAL A 137 9.95 -5.12 -12.35
C VAL A 137 9.34 -3.83 -12.85
N ASP A 138 8.90 -3.82 -14.10
CA ASP A 138 8.28 -2.67 -14.74
C ASP A 138 6.77 -2.62 -14.49
N GLY A 139 6.16 -1.47 -14.78
CA GLY A 139 4.71 -1.33 -14.68
C GLY A 139 4.20 -1.27 -13.25
N ILE A 140 5.05 -0.88 -12.30
CA ILE A 140 4.67 -0.82 -10.89
C ILE A 140 4.16 0.57 -10.54
N ASN A 141 2.98 0.60 -9.92
CA ASN A 141 2.34 1.83 -9.44
C ASN A 141 2.00 1.78 -7.95
N SER A 142 2.23 0.64 -7.29
CA SER A 142 2.04 0.50 -5.85
C SER A 142 2.84 -0.66 -5.30
N ILE A 143 3.15 -0.57 -4.01
CA ILE A 143 3.90 -1.57 -3.25
C ILE A 143 3.36 -1.64 -1.83
N ARG A 144 3.23 -2.86 -1.29
CA ARG A 144 2.87 -3.11 0.10
C ARG A 144 3.97 -3.91 0.79
N PHE A 145 4.40 -3.40 1.93
CA PHE A 145 5.29 -4.06 2.86
C PHE A 145 4.46 -4.63 4.00
N THR A 146 4.68 -5.90 4.34
CA THR A 146 4.01 -6.57 5.46
C THR A 146 5.06 -7.10 6.42
N TRP A 147 4.90 -6.79 7.71
CA TRP A 147 5.72 -7.31 8.79
C TRP A 147 4.95 -8.35 9.59
N ASN A 148 5.62 -9.47 9.87
CA ASN A 148 5.13 -10.46 10.81
C ASN A 148 5.65 -10.10 12.19
N LEU A 149 4.73 -9.81 13.12
CA LEU A 149 5.09 -9.41 14.47
C LEU A 149 4.98 -10.61 15.40
N THR A 150 6.04 -10.83 16.18
CA THR A 150 6.07 -11.88 17.20
C THR A 150 6.08 -11.25 18.58
N ASP A 151 5.22 -11.78 19.46
CA ASP A 151 5.14 -11.36 20.85
C ASP A 151 6.45 -11.71 21.57
N LEU A 152 7.24 -10.69 21.91
CA LEU A 152 8.47 -10.85 22.67
C LEU A 152 8.15 -11.06 24.16
N ARG A 153 7.67 -12.27 24.46
CA ARG A 153 7.34 -12.73 25.82
C ARG A 153 8.57 -12.86 26.74
N THR A 154 9.77 -12.57 26.25
CA THR A 154 11.01 -13.14 26.80
C THR A 154 11.75 -12.32 27.84
N VAL A 155 11.34 -11.11 28.24
CA VAL A 155 12.20 -10.32 29.16
C VAL A 155 11.57 -9.89 30.50
N ASN A 156 10.27 -9.63 30.62
CA ASN A 156 9.64 -9.44 31.94
C ASN A 156 8.10 -9.50 31.84
N ALA A 157 7.51 -10.49 32.54
CA ALA A 157 6.20 -11.06 32.26
C ALA A 157 4.96 -10.25 32.72
N SER A 158 5.10 -9.00 33.18
CA SER A 158 4.04 -8.41 34.02
C SER A 158 3.41 -7.08 33.58
N VAL A 159 3.84 -6.36 32.54
CA VAL A 159 3.29 -4.98 32.33
C VAL A 159 2.76 -4.65 30.94
N PHE A 160 3.28 -5.20 29.84
CA PHE A 160 2.71 -4.92 28.51
C PHE A 160 2.88 -6.13 27.59
N ARG A 161 1.75 -6.67 27.10
CA ARG A 161 1.64 -7.80 26.16
C ARG A 161 1.03 -7.32 24.86
N GLY A 162 1.82 -7.34 23.80
CA GLY A 162 1.37 -6.94 22.47
C GLY A 162 2.54 -6.50 21.61
N CYS A 163 2.25 -6.34 20.33
CA CYS A 163 3.20 -5.93 19.32
C CYS A 163 2.87 -4.54 18.80
N GLN A 164 3.90 -3.86 18.36
CA GLN A 164 3.79 -2.59 17.67
C GLN A 164 4.90 -2.52 16.62
N MET A 165 4.66 -1.81 15.53
CA MET A 165 5.62 -1.58 14.47
C MET A 165 5.92 -0.09 14.36
N ASN A 166 7.18 0.27 14.15
CA ASN A 166 7.61 1.65 13.93
C ASN A 166 8.51 1.73 12.69
N VAL A 167 8.12 2.55 11.71
CA VAL A 167 8.88 2.81 10.49
C VAL A 167 9.09 4.30 10.38
N ASN A 168 10.35 4.73 10.38
CA ASN A 168 10.71 6.12 10.22
C ASN A 168 10.60 6.56 8.76
N GLU A 169 11.24 5.82 7.85
CA GLU A 169 11.29 6.20 6.45
C GLU A 169 11.25 4.97 5.55
N ILE A 170 10.60 5.12 4.40
CA ILE A 170 10.73 4.18 3.29
C ILE A 170 11.16 4.98 2.07
N VAL A 171 12.27 4.57 1.47
CA VAL A 171 12.76 5.13 0.21
C VAL A 171 12.69 4.04 -0.85
N ILE A 172 12.06 4.34 -1.98
CA ILE A 172 11.95 3.40 -3.10
C ILE A 172 12.59 4.05 -4.30
N ASN A 173 13.79 3.60 -4.65
CA ASN A 173 14.54 4.12 -5.77
C ASN A 173 14.05 3.45 -7.06
N SER A 174 13.49 4.27 -7.94
CA SER A 174 13.17 3.86 -9.30
C SER A 174 14.30 4.13 -10.27
N VAL A 175 14.40 3.28 -11.29
CA VAL A 175 15.17 3.57 -12.49
C VAL A 175 14.21 4.22 -13.47
N ASN A 176 14.35 5.52 -13.69
CA ASN A 176 13.72 6.14 -14.85
C ASN A 176 14.42 5.56 -16.08
N HIS A 177 13.73 4.66 -16.79
CA HIS A 177 14.00 4.48 -18.20
C HIS A 177 13.62 5.80 -18.86
N THR A 178 14.58 6.72 -18.98
CA THR A 178 14.54 7.63 -20.11
C THR A 178 14.51 6.69 -21.30
N SER A 179 13.32 6.46 -21.86
CA SER A 179 13.22 5.98 -23.21
C SER A 179 14.02 7.01 -24.00
N THR A 180 15.28 6.70 -24.25
CA THR A 180 15.98 7.21 -25.41
C THR A 180 15.11 6.68 -26.53
N GLU A 181 14.07 7.46 -26.83
CA GLU A 181 13.35 7.38 -28.07
C GLU A 181 14.45 7.70 -29.06
N THR A 182 15.18 6.66 -29.47
CA THR A 182 16.06 6.71 -30.61
C THR A 182 15.10 6.96 -31.74
N ARG A 183 14.76 8.22 -31.93
CA ARG A 183 14.06 8.73 -33.09
C ARG A 183 15.02 8.38 -34.21
N SER A 184 14.79 7.21 -34.80
CA SER A 184 15.47 6.75 -35.98
C SER A 184 15.13 7.77 -37.05
N GLU A 185 15.95 8.82 -37.16
CA GLU A 185 15.92 9.76 -38.27
C GLU A 185 16.42 9.10 -39.57
N GLU A 186 16.89 7.85 -39.52
CA GLU A 186 17.12 7.02 -40.71
C GLU A 186 15.93 6.10 -41.00
N ALA A 187 14.98 6.63 -41.75
CA ALA A 187 14.25 5.91 -42.82
C ALA A 187 13.38 6.89 -43.62
N LYS A 188 13.97 8.00 -44.10
CA LYS A 188 13.54 8.55 -45.39
C LYS A 188 14.19 7.66 -46.44
N ASP A 189 13.44 6.67 -46.91
CA ASP A 189 13.55 6.00 -48.22
C ASP A 189 13.08 4.55 -48.13
N LEU A 190 11.79 4.36 -47.88
CA LEU A 190 11.05 3.28 -48.54
C LEU A 190 9.56 3.63 -48.57
N ALA A 191 9.18 4.33 -49.64
CA ALA A 191 7.79 4.50 -50.02
C ALA A 191 7.20 3.13 -50.35
N THR A 192 6.42 2.55 -49.44
CA THR A 192 5.48 1.47 -49.76
C THR A 192 4.10 2.06 -50.05
N PRO A 193 3.51 1.80 -51.24
CA PRO A 193 2.18 2.27 -51.59
C PRO A 193 1.14 1.29 -51.02
N PHE A 194 0.49 1.65 -49.90
CA PHE A 194 -0.79 1.05 -49.51
C PHE A 194 -1.82 2.16 -49.22
N ALA A 195 -1.89 3.14 -50.12
CA ALA A 195 -3.06 3.99 -50.26
C ALA A 195 -4.14 3.21 -51.04
N GLY A 196 -4.91 2.38 -50.34
CA GLY A 196 -5.94 1.57 -51.00
C GLY A 196 -6.79 0.72 -50.08
N MET A 197 -6.85 1.01 -48.78
CA MET A 197 -7.80 0.32 -47.89
C MET A 197 -9.08 1.15 -47.79
N ASN A 198 -10.05 0.68 -48.57
CA ASN A 198 -11.39 1.21 -48.82
C ASN A 198 -12.06 1.78 -47.56
N THR A 199 -12.35 3.08 -47.54
CA THR A 199 -13.04 3.81 -46.46
C THR A 199 -14.38 3.20 -46.07
N GLN A 200 -14.97 2.36 -46.93
CA GLN A 200 -16.17 1.60 -46.64
C GLN A 200 -15.98 0.50 -45.59
N ILE A 201 -14.78 -0.10 -45.47
CA ILE A 201 -14.51 -1.17 -44.50
C ILE A 201 -14.42 -0.59 -43.08
N ILE A 202 -13.77 0.56 -42.92
CA ILE A 202 -13.69 1.25 -41.63
C ILE A 202 -15.09 1.68 -41.17
N GLY A 203 -15.93 2.18 -42.10
CA GLY A 203 -17.33 2.52 -41.80
C GLY A 203 -18.15 1.33 -41.29
N ALA A 204 -18.01 0.16 -41.93
CA ALA A 204 -18.73 -1.05 -41.52
C ALA A 204 -18.33 -1.54 -40.12
N ILE A 205 -17.02 -1.46 -39.78
CA ILE A 205 -16.51 -1.87 -38.46
C ILE A 205 -17.05 -0.95 -37.36
N VAL A 206 -17.06 0.37 -37.58
CA VAL A 206 -17.57 1.34 -36.60
C VAL A 206 -19.07 1.13 -36.35
N VAL A 207 -19.88 0.91 -37.40
CA VAL A 207 -21.32 0.64 -37.26
C VAL A 207 -21.58 -0.66 -36.49
N ALA A 208 -20.81 -1.72 -36.76
CA ALA A 208 -20.95 -3.00 -36.06
C ALA A 208 -20.66 -2.87 -34.55
N ILE A 209 -19.63 -2.10 -34.18
CA ILE A 209 -19.28 -1.84 -32.77
C ILE A 209 -20.43 -1.11 -32.06
N VAL A 210 -20.96 -0.03 -32.67
CA VAL A 210 -22.05 0.77 -32.09
C VAL A 210 -23.31 -0.07 -31.88
N LEU A 211 -23.69 -0.90 -32.87
CA LEU A 211 -24.87 -1.77 -32.74
C LEU A 211 -24.68 -2.84 -31.65
N CYS A 212 -23.48 -3.40 -31.51
CA CYS A 212 -23.17 -4.31 -30.40
C CYS A 212 -23.32 -3.63 -29.03
N THR A 213 -22.80 -2.40 -28.89
CA THR A 213 -22.90 -1.66 -27.61
C THR A 213 -24.35 -1.37 -27.24
N ILE A 214 -25.16 -0.92 -28.20
CA ILE A 214 -26.59 -0.65 -27.97
C ILE A 214 -27.34 -1.93 -27.57
N GLY A 215 -27.05 -3.06 -28.25
CA GLY A 215 -27.66 -4.36 -27.93
C GLY A 215 -27.34 -4.83 -26.50
N ILE A 216 -26.08 -4.69 -26.08
CA ILE A 216 -25.65 -5.03 -24.71
C ILE A 216 -26.35 -4.13 -23.68
N CYS A 217 -26.37 -2.82 -23.90
CA CYS A 217 -27.05 -1.88 -23.00
C CYS A 217 -28.55 -2.18 -22.87
N TYR A 218 -29.22 -2.51 -23.97
CA TYR A 218 -30.64 -2.86 -23.96
C TYR A 218 -30.91 -4.18 -23.22
N ALA A 219 -30.06 -5.20 -23.41
CA ALA A 219 -30.17 -6.47 -22.70
C ALA A 219 -30.01 -6.28 -21.18
N VAL A 220 -29.04 -5.47 -20.76
CA VAL A 220 -28.82 -5.09 -19.36
C VAL A 220 -30.03 -4.36 -18.80
N TYR A 221 -30.52 -3.32 -19.49
CA TYR A 221 -31.71 -2.57 -19.05
C TYR A 221 -32.93 -3.49 -18.86
N ARG A 222 -33.15 -4.44 -19.78
CA ARG A 222 -34.26 -5.40 -19.68
C ARG A 222 -34.09 -6.39 -18.53
N ALA A 223 -32.86 -6.80 -18.22
CA ALA A 223 -32.57 -7.69 -17.10
C ALA A 223 -32.85 -7.01 -15.75
N PHE A 224 -32.45 -5.74 -15.60
CA PHE A 224 -32.63 -4.99 -14.35
C PHE A 224 -34.02 -4.36 -14.20
N GLY A 225 -34.71 -4.02 -15.29
CA GLY A 225 -36.06 -3.45 -15.26
C GLY A 225 -37.17 -4.40 -14.81
N ARG A 226 -36.88 -5.69 -14.60
CA ARG A 226 -37.82 -6.66 -14.02
C ARG A 226 -37.73 -6.81 -12.49
N PHE A 227 -36.77 -6.14 -11.85
CA PHE A 227 -36.76 -6.01 -10.40
C PHE A 227 -37.70 -4.87 -10.00
N GLN A 228 -39.00 -5.15 -9.93
CA GLN A 228 -39.87 -4.33 -9.10
C GLN A 228 -39.45 -4.54 -7.64
N PRO A 229 -39.13 -3.49 -6.88
CA PRO A 229 -38.93 -3.62 -5.45
C PRO A 229 -40.25 -4.12 -4.85
N ARG A 230 -40.21 -5.30 -4.22
CA ARG A 230 -41.26 -5.71 -3.29
C ARG A 230 -41.17 -4.76 -2.10
N ASP A 231 -42.17 -3.90 -1.96
CA ASP A 231 -42.42 -3.17 -0.72
C ASP A 231 -42.66 -4.19 0.42
N GLU A 232 -41.61 -4.49 1.18
CA GLU A 232 -41.71 -5.17 2.46
C GLU A 232 -42.29 -4.21 3.50
N LYS A 233 -43.62 -4.28 3.64
CA LYS A 233 -44.28 -4.11 4.93
C LYS A 233 -43.92 -5.31 5.82
N LEU A 234 -43.68 -5.05 7.11
CA LEU A 234 -43.37 -5.94 8.26
C LEU A 234 -41.93 -5.66 8.72
N VAL A 235 -41.62 -5.19 9.93
CA VAL A 235 -42.13 -5.55 11.26
C VAL A 235 -41.93 -4.37 12.21
N SER A 236 -43.03 -3.88 12.77
CA SER A 236 -43.03 -3.02 13.96
C SER A 236 -43.69 -3.82 15.09
N ASP A 237 -42.91 -4.67 15.76
CA ASP A 237 -43.28 -5.29 17.04
C ASP A 237 -42.05 -6.03 17.60
N GLU A 238 -41.28 -5.37 18.47
CA GLU A 238 -40.57 -5.97 19.62
C GLU A 238 -39.66 -4.93 20.30
N ARG A 239 -40.27 -4.05 21.11
CA ARG A 239 -39.58 -3.43 22.25
C ARG A 239 -40.55 -3.29 23.41
N ARG A 240 -40.81 -4.42 24.06
CA ARG A 240 -41.42 -4.48 25.38
C ARG A 240 -40.65 -5.53 26.18
N GLY A 241 -39.96 -5.09 27.23
CA GLY A 241 -39.40 -5.97 28.26
C GLY A 241 -37.88 -5.97 28.38
N SER A 242 -37.32 -4.96 29.05
CA SER A 242 -36.14 -5.14 29.92
C SER A 242 -35.96 -3.92 30.82
N GLU A 243 -37.00 -3.59 31.59
CA GLU A 243 -36.87 -2.87 32.85
C GLU A 243 -37.16 -3.90 33.93
N ASP A 244 -36.10 -4.44 34.54
CA ASP A 244 -36.08 -4.92 35.92
C ASP A 244 -34.80 -5.75 36.10
N SER A 245 -33.83 -5.18 36.82
CA SER A 245 -32.88 -5.86 37.73
C SER A 245 -31.55 -5.10 37.81
N ARG A 246 -31.45 -4.13 38.72
CA ARG A 246 -30.27 -3.95 39.61
C ARG A 246 -30.38 -2.67 40.44
N ALA A 247 -30.92 -2.79 41.64
CA ALA A 247 -30.58 -1.94 42.76
C ALA A 247 -30.93 -2.65 44.07
N SER A 248 -29.97 -3.39 44.64
CA SER A 248 -29.92 -3.76 46.05
C SER A 248 -28.53 -4.33 46.37
N ALA A 249 -27.67 -3.48 46.93
CA ALA A 249 -26.52 -3.88 47.73
C ALA A 249 -26.02 -2.66 48.53
N GLU A 250 -26.70 -2.36 49.63
CA GLU A 250 -26.15 -1.62 50.77
C GLU A 250 -26.49 -2.42 52.04
N SER A 251 -25.50 -3.09 52.63
CA SER A 251 -25.28 -3.18 54.09
C SER A 251 -24.15 -4.17 54.40
N ILE A 252 -23.03 -3.65 54.92
CA ILE A 252 -22.26 -4.00 56.13
C ILE A 252 -20.87 -3.37 55.97
#